data_AF-A0A539CSE5-F1
#
_entry.id   AF-A0A539CSE5-F1
#
_cell.length_a   1.000
_cell.length_b   1.000
_cell.length_c   1.000
_cell.angle_alpha   90.00
_cell.angle_beta   90.00
_cell.angle_gamma   90.00
#
_symmetry.space_group_name_H-M   'P 1'
#
loop_
_entity.id
_entity.type
_entity.pdbx_description
1 polymer ?
#
loop_
_entity_poly.entity_id
_entity_poly.type
_entity_poly.pdbx_seq_one_letter_code
_entity_poly.pdbx_strand_id
1 'polypeptide(L)'
;MKRDRMGNAMRGHGCGPNHAQGNDRRQTLAALLGAGLAGAAMSTLDRAQAEATKMAPIPGDEDFMRLAIAEAARADFPFGALIVRDGKVLAAGRNQGKTANDPTAHGEMVAIRRFVAARPADELKGTTLYTSGEPCPMCMGAILWCGIGRVVFAASIDELATKIGQIMLTSRVVADAAPFATIAITGGVLSAEALALFSK
;
A
#
# COMPACT_ATOMS: atom_id res chain seq x y z
N MET A 1 17.49 -18.87 49.19
CA MET A 1 17.25 -18.46 50.59
C MET A 1 17.62 -16.97 50.70
N LYS A 2 16.66 -16.11 51.10
CA LYS A 2 16.76 -14.71 51.59
C LYS A 2 17.47 -13.67 50.69
N ARG A 3 16.81 -12.70 50.02
CA ARG A 3 16.05 -11.50 50.47
C ARG A 3 16.79 -10.61 51.48
N ASP A 4 17.09 -9.36 51.07
CA ASP A 4 16.76 -8.08 51.74
C ASP A 4 17.12 -6.89 50.80
N ARG A 5 16.15 -6.04 50.39
CA ARG A 5 15.70 -4.72 50.96
C ARG A 5 16.77 -3.62 50.81
N MET A 6 16.54 -2.37 50.38
CA MET A 6 15.45 -1.38 50.37
C MET A 6 15.66 -0.49 49.10
N GLY A 7 14.71 0.21 48.48
CA GLY A 7 13.62 1.02 49.02
C GLY A 7 14.02 2.50 49.03
N ASN A 8 13.66 3.28 48.00
CA ASN A 8 13.33 4.70 48.17
C ASN A 8 12.36 5.17 47.09
N ALA A 9 11.13 5.44 47.53
CA ALA A 9 10.13 6.22 46.81
C ALA A 9 10.44 7.72 46.97
N MET A 10 9.95 8.57 46.06
CA MET A 10 9.20 9.80 46.39
C MET A 10 8.91 10.65 45.13
N ARG A 11 7.60 10.94 44.97
CA ARG A 11 6.95 12.15 44.40
C ARG A 11 7.18 12.42 42.89
N GLY A 12 6.17 12.54 42.03
CA GLY A 12 4.79 12.97 42.21
C GLY A 12 4.59 14.37 41.63
N HIS A 13 4.36 14.47 40.31
CA HIS A 13 3.77 15.65 39.69
C HIS A 13 2.59 15.21 38.83
N GLY A 14 1.39 15.38 39.38
CA GLY A 14 0.14 15.23 38.66
C GLY A 14 -0.08 16.40 37.71
N CYS A 15 -0.43 16.09 36.47
CA CYS A 15 -1.04 17.05 35.55
C CYS A 15 -2.56 16.91 35.72
N GLY A 16 -3.18 17.89 36.39
CA GLY A 16 -4.63 17.99 36.51
C GLY A 16 -5.29 18.46 35.21
N PRO A 17 -6.63 18.34 35.11
CA PRO A 17 -7.36 18.55 33.86
C PRO A 17 -7.54 20.05 33.59
N ASN A 18 -7.19 20.49 32.38
CA ASN A 18 -7.50 21.84 31.93
C ASN A 18 -8.92 21.89 31.36
N HIS A 19 -9.83 22.49 32.14
CA HIS A 19 -11.08 23.04 31.65
C HIS A 19 -10.82 24.33 30.85
N ALA A 20 -11.23 24.35 29.59
CA ALA A 20 -11.55 25.56 28.84
C ALA A 20 -12.72 25.22 27.90
N GLN A 21 -13.96 25.46 28.33
CA GLN A 21 -14.79 26.61 27.91
C GLN A 21 -15.03 26.70 26.39
N GLY A 22 -16.13 26.05 26.00
CA GLY A 22 -17.19 26.53 25.10
C GLY A 22 -16.86 27.47 23.94
N ASN A 23 -17.15 26.99 22.73
CA ASN A 23 -17.98 27.79 21.83
C ASN A 23 -18.85 26.86 20.97
N ASP A 24 -20.06 26.62 21.46
CA ASP A 24 -21.16 25.98 20.74
C ASP A 24 -21.68 26.97 19.68
N ARG A 25 -21.38 26.70 18.42
CA ARG A 25 -22.05 27.33 17.27
C ARG A 25 -22.75 26.26 16.45
N ARG A 26 -23.78 25.66 17.03
CA ARG A 26 -24.86 25.03 16.27
C ARG A 26 -26.17 25.79 16.49
N GLN A 27 -26.99 25.80 15.43
CA GLN A 27 -28.30 26.45 15.24
C GLN A 27 -28.19 27.86 14.63
N THR A 28 -28.84 28.25 13.53
CA THR A 28 -29.85 27.62 12.64
C THR A 28 -30.08 28.61 11.48
N LEU A 29 -30.36 28.13 10.27
CA LEU A 29 -31.27 28.71 9.25
C LEU A 29 -31.09 27.87 7.97
N ALA A 30 -31.90 26.85 7.78
CA ALA A 30 -33.20 26.90 7.09
C ALA A 30 -33.05 26.66 5.58
N ALA A 31 -33.86 25.70 5.13
CA ALA A 31 -33.87 25.10 3.80
C ALA A 31 -34.01 26.10 2.65
N LEU A 32 -33.27 25.83 1.58
CA LEU A 32 -33.72 26.11 0.21
C LEU A 32 -33.55 24.82 -0.60
N LEU A 33 -34.70 24.23 -0.91
CA LEU A 33 -34.87 23.16 -1.87
C LEU A 33 -34.33 23.62 -3.23
N GLY A 34 -33.22 23.03 -3.63
CA GLY A 34 -32.71 23.06 -4.99
C GLY A 34 -32.13 21.69 -5.29
N ALA A 35 -32.99 20.72 -5.63
CA ALA A 35 -32.56 19.45 -6.21
C ALA A 35 -32.07 19.70 -7.64
N GLY A 36 -30.90 20.35 -7.75
CA GLY A 36 -30.07 20.31 -8.94
C GLY A 36 -29.25 19.03 -8.89
N LEU A 37 -29.31 18.24 -9.96
CA LEU A 37 -28.48 17.06 -10.18
C LEU A 37 -26.99 17.43 -9.99
N ALA A 38 -26.44 17.15 -8.81
CA ALA A 38 -25.02 17.28 -8.55
C ALA A 38 -24.31 16.08 -9.18
N GLY A 39 -24.11 16.13 -10.50
CA GLY A 39 -22.96 15.47 -11.09
C GLY A 39 -21.72 16.18 -10.57
N ALA A 40 -21.12 15.67 -9.50
CA ALA A 40 -19.87 16.21 -8.99
C ALA A 40 -18.82 16.08 -10.11
N ALA A 41 -18.33 17.21 -10.61
CA ALA A 41 -17.23 17.23 -11.55
C ALA A 41 -15.98 16.71 -10.84
N MET A 42 -15.45 15.58 -11.29
CA MET A 42 -14.20 15.00 -10.81
C MET A 42 -13.09 16.06 -10.82
N SER A 43 -12.34 16.13 -9.71
CA SER A 43 -11.23 17.06 -9.58
C SER A 43 -10.14 16.78 -10.62
N THR A 44 -9.28 17.75 -10.90
CA THR A 44 -8.12 17.53 -11.78
C THR A 44 -7.17 16.46 -11.23
N LEU A 45 -7.13 16.31 -9.90
CA LEU A 45 -6.45 15.21 -9.22
C LEU A 45 -7.17 13.88 -9.47
N ASP A 46 -8.50 13.85 -9.39
CA ASP A 46 -9.30 12.64 -9.65
C ASP A 46 -9.16 12.19 -11.11
N ARG A 47 -9.09 13.13 -12.06
CA ARG A 47 -8.84 12.83 -13.48
C ARG A 47 -7.41 12.36 -13.71
N ALA A 48 -6.42 12.99 -13.08
CA ALA A 48 -5.02 12.54 -13.16
C ALA A 48 -4.83 11.16 -12.54
N GLN A 49 -5.51 10.85 -11.44
CA GLN A 49 -5.55 9.53 -10.80
C GLN A 49 -6.24 8.48 -11.66
N ALA A 50 -7.35 8.83 -12.33
CA ALA A 50 -8.05 7.92 -13.25
C ALA A 50 -7.26 7.69 -14.56
N GLU A 51 -6.50 8.68 -15.05
CA GLU A 51 -5.66 8.55 -16.24
C GLU A 51 -4.33 7.83 -15.98
N ALA A 52 -3.85 7.83 -14.75
CA ALA A 52 -2.62 7.17 -14.33
C ALA A 52 -2.58 5.65 -14.57
N THR A 53 -3.76 5.04 -14.66
CA THR A 53 -4.07 3.63 -14.89
C THR A 53 -3.94 3.21 -16.37
N LYS A 54 -3.50 4.12 -17.26
CA LYS A 54 -3.61 3.97 -18.73
C LYS A 54 -2.67 2.98 -19.42
N MET A 55 -1.79 2.25 -18.72
CA MET A 55 -1.12 1.12 -19.38
C MET A 55 -1.97 -0.12 -19.25
N ALA A 56 -2.63 -0.47 -20.36
CA ALA A 56 -3.38 -1.72 -20.45
C ALA A 56 -2.49 -2.92 -20.07
N PRO A 57 -3.06 -3.95 -19.43
CA PRO A 57 -2.36 -5.21 -19.22
C PRO A 57 -1.85 -5.79 -20.53
N ILE A 58 -0.67 -6.41 -20.50
CA ILE A 58 -0.07 -7.08 -21.65
C ILE A 58 -0.29 -8.61 -21.54
N PRO A 59 -0.20 -9.36 -22.66
CA PRO A 59 -0.31 -10.82 -22.61
C PRO A 59 0.65 -11.43 -21.58
N GLY A 60 0.11 -12.28 -20.70
CA GLY A 60 0.85 -12.93 -19.62
C GLY A 60 0.79 -12.23 -18.25
N ASP A 61 0.28 -11.00 -18.16
CA ASP A 61 0.16 -10.30 -16.87
C ASP A 61 -0.74 -11.04 -15.87
N GLU A 62 -1.84 -11.62 -16.35
CA GLU A 62 -2.75 -12.39 -15.50
C GLU A 62 -2.09 -13.62 -14.88
N ASP A 63 -1.21 -14.30 -15.60
CA ASP A 63 -0.55 -15.52 -15.12
C ASP A 63 0.38 -15.20 -13.94
N PHE A 64 1.19 -14.15 -14.07
CA PHE A 64 2.00 -13.66 -12.95
C PHE A 64 1.16 -13.08 -11.82
N MET A 65 0.04 -12.42 -12.14
CA MET A 65 -0.83 -11.89 -11.11
C MET A 65 -1.49 -13.01 -10.28
N ARG A 66 -1.94 -14.11 -10.89
CA ARG A 66 -2.45 -15.29 -10.17
C ARG A 66 -1.40 -15.86 -9.22
N LEU A 67 -0.14 -15.91 -9.64
CA LEU A 67 0.97 -16.34 -8.78
C LEU A 67 1.19 -15.36 -7.61
N ALA A 68 1.10 -14.05 -7.82
CA ALA A 68 1.18 -13.06 -6.74
C ALA A 68 0.01 -13.17 -5.76
N ILE A 69 -1.22 -13.41 -6.25
CA ILE A 69 -2.41 -13.68 -5.43
C ILE A 69 -2.25 -15.00 -4.66
N ALA A 70 -1.62 -16.03 -5.23
CA ALA A 70 -1.33 -17.27 -4.53
C ALA A 70 -0.34 -17.08 -3.37
N GLU A 71 0.66 -16.19 -3.52
CA GLU A 71 1.52 -15.76 -2.41
C GLU A 71 0.73 -15.00 -1.33
N ALA A 72 -0.18 -14.11 -1.75
CA ALA A 72 -1.06 -13.35 -0.86
C ALA A 72 -1.97 -14.27 -0.02
N ALA A 73 -2.50 -15.33 -0.62
CA ALA A 73 -3.36 -16.30 0.06
C ALA A 73 -2.66 -17.08 1.18
N ARG A 74 -1.32 -17.05 1.23
CA ARG A 74 -0.48 -17.72 2.23
C ARG A 74 0.26 -16.74 3.15
N ALA A 75 -0.14 -15.46 3.15
CA ALA A 75 0.50 -14.38 3.88
C ALA A 75 -0.16 -14.15 5.25
N ASP A 76 0.52 -13.41 6.14
CA ASP A 76 -0.06 -13.01 7.44
C ASP A 76 -1.21 -12.01 7.29
N PHE A 77 -1.18 -11.27 6.19
CA PHE A 77 -2.20 -10.34 5.71
C PHE A 77 -2.20 -10.43 4.18
N PRO A 78 -3.34 -10.41 3.47
CA PRO A 78 -3.46 -10.95 2.11
C PRO A 78 -2.83 -10.05 1.02
N PHE A 79 -1.51 -9.93 1.07
CA PHE A 79 -0.67 -9.24 0.10
C PHE A 79 0.51 -10.11 -0.32
N GLY A 80 0.70 -10.23 -1.62
CA GLY A 80 1.76 -11.01 -2.25
C GLY A 80 2.32 -10.27 -3.46
N ALA A 81 3.59 -10.50 -3.76
CA ALA A 81 4.29 -9.86 -4.85
C ALA A 81 5.35 -10.76 -5.49
N LEU A 82 5.64 -10.51 -6.76
CA LEU A 82 6.66 -11.20 -7.55
C LEU A 82 7.55 -10.18 -8.26
N ILE A 83 8.81 -10.55 -8.47
CA ILE A 83 9.74 -9.84 -9.35
C ILE A 83 10.02 -10.74 -10.54
N VAL A 84 9.80 -10.22 -11.75
CA VAL A 84 9.83 -10.97 -13.00
C VAL A 84 10.74 -10.27 -14.02
N ARG A 85 11.48 -11.06 -14.79
CA ARG A 85 12.19 -10.64 -16.00
C ARG A 85 12.14 -11.76 -17.03
N ASP A 86 11.95 -11.40 -18.31
CA ASP A 86 11.96 -12.34 -19.44
C ASP A 86 11.06 -13.57 -19.22
N GLY A 87 9.86 -13.33 -18.66
CA GLY A 87 8.88 -14.38 -18.36
C GLY A 87 9.25 -15.29 -17.18
N LYS A 88 10.32 -14.99 -16.43
CA LYS A 88 10.78 -15.79 -15.30
C LYS A 88 10.60 -15.05 -13.99
N VAL A 89 10.02 -15.73 -13.00
CA VAL A 89 9.96 -15.25 -11.61
C VAL A 89 11.36 -15.35 -11.02
N LEU A 90 11.93 -14.21 -10.65
CA LEU A 90 13.25 -14.09 -10.03
C LEU A 90 13.17 -14.08 -8.51
N ALA A 91 12.08 -13.54 -7.95
CA ALA A 91 11.79 -13.58 -6.52
C ALA A 91 10.28 -13.51 -6.27
N ALA A 92 9.86 -14.05 -5.13
CA ALA A 92 8.49 -13.99 -4.63
C ALA A 92 8.48 -13.54 -3.18
N GLY A 93 7.53 -12.70 -2.82
CA GLY A 93 7.34 -12.17 -1.48
C GLY A 93 5.87 -12.17 -1.09
N ARG A 94 5.63 -12.21 0.21
CA ARG A 94 4.29 -12.12 0.81
C ARG A 94 4.38 -11.34 2.10
N ASN A 95 3.27 -10.75 2.54
CA ASN A 95 3.26 -10.08 3.84
C ASN A 95 3.64 -11.08 4.94
N GLN A 96 4.66 -10.72 5.73
CA GLN A 96 5.18 -11.51 6.85
C GLN A 96 5.24 -10.67 8.13
N GLY A 97 4.38 -9.66 8.26
CA GLY A 97 4.51 -8.67 9.32
C GLY A 97 4.40 -9.26 10.73
N LYS A 98 3.53 -10.27 10.90
CA LYS A 98 3.35 -10.95 12.19
C LYS A 98 4.45 -11.98 12.42
N THR A 99 4.71 -12.83 11.43
CA THR A 99 5.67 -13.94 11.50
C THR A 99 7.10 -13.46 11.64
N ALA A 100 7.47 -12.35 10.98
CA ALA A 100 8.79 -11.74 11.08
C ALA A 100 8.91 -10.71 12.22
N ASN A 101 7.81 -10.38 12.91
CA ASN A 101 7.74 -9.26 13.85
C ASN A 101 8.31 -7.96 13.24
N ASP A 102 7.96 -7.68 11.99
CA ASP A 102 8.43 -6.54 11.20
C ASP A 102 7.24 -5.90 10.48
N PRO A 103 6.69 -4.77 10.95
CA PRO A 103 5.55 -4.13 10.31
C PRO A 103 5.84 -3.65 8.88
N THR A 104 7.12 -3.57 8.48
CA THR A 104 7.52 -3.19 7.11
C THR A 104 7.63 -4.39 6.16
N ALA A 105 7.44 -5.62 6.64
CA ALA A 105 7.53 -6.85 5.84
C ALA A 105 6.29 -7.06 4.95
N HIS A 106 5.99 -6.07 4.11
CA HIS A 106 5.01 -6.14 3.03
C HIS A 106 5.48 -7.08 1.90
N GLY A 107 4.57 -7.57 1.08
CA GLY A 107 4.89 -8.52 0.01
C GLY A 107 5.98 -8.01 -0.93
N GLU A 108 5.88 -6.74 -1.33
CA GLU A 108 6.81 -6.05 -2.22
C GLU A 108 8.20 -5.92 -1.57
N MET A 109 8.24 -5.52 -0.29
CA MET A 109 9.48 -5.39 0.47
C MET A 109 10.18 -6.73 0.66
N VAL A 110 9.40 -7.78 0.96
CA VAL A 110 9.92 -9.16 1.10
C VAL A 110 10.42 -9.68 -0.24
N ALA A 111 9.73 -9.41 -1.36
CA ALA A 111 10.18 -9.81 -2.69
C ALA A 111 11.52 -9.15 -3.05
N ILE A 112 11.65 -7.83 -2.83
CA ILE A 112 12.90 -7.08 -3.06
C ILE A 112 14.03 -7.64 -2.18
N ARG A 113 13.79 -7.83 -0.87
CA ARG A 113 14.78 -8.39 0.06
C ARG A 113 15.25 -9.78 -0.35
N ARG A 114 14.33 -10.65 -0.77
CA ARG A 114 14.66 -12.00 -1.25
C ARG A 114 15.43 -11.98 -2.56
N PHE A 115 15.10 -11.06 -3.46
CA PHE A 115 15.86 -10.86 -4.69
C PHE A 115 17.32 -10.52 -4.38
N VAL A 116 17.56 -9.48 -3.56
CA VAL A 116 18.92 -9.01 -3.26
C VAL A 116 19.72 -9.97 -2.36
N ALA A 117 19.05 -10.87 -1.66
CA ALA A 117 19.71 -11.95 -0.93
C ALA A 117 20.26 -13.06 -1.86
N ALA A 118 19.65 -13.23 -3.04
CA ALA A 118 20.03 -14.28 -4.00
C ALA A 118 20.80 -13.74 -5.22
N ARG A 119 20.72 -12.44 -5.49
CA ARG A 119 21.21 -11.80 -6.71
C ARG A 119 21.78 -10.41 -6.43
N PRO A 120 22.70 -9.90 -7.26
CA PRO A 120 23.13 -8.51 -7.21
C PRO A 120 21.95 -7.53 -7.29
N ALA A 121 21.98 -6.48 -6.47
CA ALA A 121 20.86 -5.52 -6.38
C ALA A 121 20.66 -4.68 -7.65
N ASP A 122 21.72 -4.44 -8.43
CA ASP A 122 21.66 -3.73 -9.70
C ASP A 122 20.80 -4.47 -10.74
N GLU A 123 20.69 -5.80 -10.64
CA GLU A 123 19.83 -6.59 -11.50
C GLU A 123 18.32 -6.33 -11.29
N LEU A 124 17.90 -5.62 -10.23
CA LEU A 124 16.50 -5.18 -10.08
C LEU A 124 16.08 -4.18 -11.17
N LYS A 125 17.04 -3.44 -11.73
CA LYS A 125 16.77 -2.35 -12.65
C LYS A 125 16.06 -2.84 -13.91
N GLY A 126 14.89 -2.27 -14.23
CA GLY A 126 14.12 -2.67 -15.39
C GLY A 126 13.39 -4.02 -15.26
N THR A 127 13.36 -4.65 -14.09
CA THR A 127 12.43 -5.77 -13.84
C THR A 127 10.97 -5.30 -13.80
N THR A 128 10.04 -6.24 -13.85
CA THR A 128 8.61 -5.99 -13.57
C THR A 128 8.25 -6.54 -12.19
N LEU A 129 7.58 -5.73 -11.37
CA LEU A 129 6.99 -6.18 -10.11
C LEU A 129 5.48 -6.38 -10.26
N TYR A 130 4.99 -7.57 -9.93
CA TYR A 130 3.56 -7.88 -9.84
C TYR A 130 3.15 -7.90 -8.37
N THR A 131 2.02 -7.31 -8.01
CA THR A 131 1.54 -7.28 -6.62
C THR A 131 0.02 -7.37 -6.52
N SER A 132 -0.49 -8.12 -5.53
CA SER A 132 -1.94 -8.33 -5.35
C SER A 132 -2.70 -7.09 -4.88
N GLY A 133 -1.99 -6.03 -4.47
CA GLY A 133 -2.56 -4.74 -4.14
C GLY A 133 -1.65 -3.62 -4.61
N GLU A 134 -2.25 -2.47 -4.94
CA GLU A 134 -1.50 -1.28 -5.32
C GLU A 134 -0.49 -0.91 -4.21
N PRO A 135 0.79 -0.73 -4.57
CA PRO A 135 1.83 -0.40 -3.59
C PRO A 135 1.47 0.84 -2.76
N CYS A 136 1.58 0.71 -1.44
CA CYS A 136 1.52 1.87 -0.55
C CYS A 136 2.77 2.77 -0.76
N PRO A 137 2.80 4.01 -0.22
CA PRO A 137 3.93 4.92 -0.45
C PRO A 137 5.30 4.38 -0.04
N MET A 138 5.36 3.56 1.01
CA MET A 138 6.60 2.89 1.42
C MET A 138 7.08 1.92 0.34
N CYS A 139 6.21 1.01 -0.12
CA CYS A 139 6.54 0.03 -1.14
C CYS A 139 6.86 0.71 -2.47
N MET A 140 6.06 1.69 -2.89
CA MET A 140 6.29 2.42 -4.13
C MET A 140 7.62 3.19 -4.10
N GLY A 141 7.95 3.82 -2.98
CA GLY A 141 9.27 4.45 -2.79
C GLY A 141 10.42 3.45 -2.94
N ALA A 142 10.31 2.26 -2.31
CA ALA A 142 11.32 1.22 -2.46
C ALA A 142 11.46 0.72 -3.91
N ILE A 143 10.34 0.53 -4.61
CA ILE A 143 10.29 0.13 -6.03
C ILE A 143 11.08 1.13 -6.90
N LEU A 144 10.84 2.43 -6.70
CA LEU A 144 11.52 3.52 -7.42
C LEU A 144 13.03 3.53 -7.13
N TRP A 145 13.45 3.42 -5.86
CA TRP A 145 14.87 3.36 -5.49
C TRP A 145 15.60 2.14 -6.04
N CYS A 146 14.89 1.02 -6.22
CA CYS A 146 15.43 -0.19 -6.84
C CYS A 146 15.56 -0.09 -8.37
N GLY A 147 14.99 0.95 -9.00
CA GLY A 147 14.98 1.12 -10.45
C GLY A 147 14.12 0.09 -11.19
N ILE A 148 13.14 -0.52 -10.51
CA ILE A 148 12.18 -1.43 -11.14
C ILE A 148 11.43 -0.65 -12.24
N GLY A 149 11.40 -1.20 -13.46
CA GLY A 149 10.95 -0.47 -14.65
C GLY A 149 9.43 -0.49 -14.83
N ARG A 150 8.76 -1.48 -14.24
CA ARG A 150 7.31 -1.65 -14.34
C ARG A 150 6.71 -2.22 -13.07
N VAL A 151 5.56 -1.70 -12.67
CA VAL A 151 4.72 -2.31 -11.63
C VAL A 151 3.33 -2.62 -12.18
N VAL A 152 2.82 -3.79 -11.82
CA VAL A 152 1.49 -4.28 -12.17
C VAL A 152 0.78 -4.64 -10.88
N PHE A 153 -0.40 -4.08 -10.63
CA PHE A 153 -1.17 -4.37 -9.43
C PHE A 153 -2.60 -4.87 -9.73
N ALA A 154 -3.14 -5.66 -8.81
CA ALA A 154 -4.53 -6.11 -8.86
C ALA A 154 -5.49 -5.08 -8.28
N ALA A 155 -5.71 -5.09 -6.96
CA ALA A 155 -6.64 -4.18 -6.30
C ALA A 155 -6.01 -2.78 -6.10
N SER A 156 -6.71 -1.74 -6.53
CA SER A 156 -6.31 -0.34 -6.31
C SER A 156 -6.37 0.07 -4.83
N ILE A 157 -5.72 1.17 -4.46
CA ILE A 157 -5.83 1.76 -3.12
C ILE A 157 -7.29 2.08 -2.78
N ASP A 158 -8.07 2.60 -3.74
CA ASP A 158 -9.48 2.93 -3.53
C ASP A 158 -10.32 1.68 -3.24
N GLU A 159 -10.09 0.59 -3.96
CA GLU A 159 -10.76 -0.68 -3.71
C GLU A 159 -10.33 -1.29 -2.36
N LEU A 160 -9.03 -1.24 -2.04
CA LEU A 160 -8.50 -1.73 -0.77
C LEU A 160 -9.01 -0.93 0.42
N ALA A 161 -9.25 0.37 0.25
CA ALA A 161 -9.81 1.25 1.28
C ALA A 161 -11.22 0.81 1.72
N THR A 162 -11.94 0.04 0.89
CA THR A 162 -13.23 -0.57 1.28
C THR A 162 -13.09 -1.74 2.26
N LYS A 163 -11.88 -2.30 2.40
CA LYS A 163 -11.59 -3.47 3.24
C LYS A 163 -10.75 -3.11 4.46
N ILE A 164 -9.79 -2.21 4.30
CA ILE A 164 -8.75 -1.91 5.28
C ILE A 164 -8.39 -0.42 5.24
N GLY A 165 -7.76 0.10 6.31
CA GLY A 165 -7.23 1.46 6.30
C GLY A 165 -6.10 1.61 5.27
N GLN A 166 -6.12 2.70 4.51
CA GLN A 166 -5.12 3.00 3.48
C GLN A 166 -4.57 4.41 3.60
N ILE A 167 -3.32 4.58 3.17
CA ILE A 167 -2.78 5.91 2.86
C ILE A 167 -3.24 6.23 1.45
N MET A 168 -4.10 7.25 1.29
CA MET A 168 -4.73 7.61 0.02
C MET A 168 -3.77 8.36 -0.92
N LEU A 169 -2.62 7.75 -1.21
CA LEU A 169 -1.61 8.21 -2.14
C LEU A 169 -1.33 7.08 -3.13
N THR A 170 -1.84 7.21 -4.35
CA THR A 170 -1.69 6.21 -5.40
C THR A 170 -0.21 6.04 -5.78
N SER A 171 0.10 4.88 -6.35
CA SER A 171 1.44 4.59 -6.88
C SER A 171 1.89 5.62 -7.91
N ARG A 172 0.94 6.16 -8.69
CA ARG A 172 1.22 7.26 -9.63
C ARG A 172 1.66 8.53 -8.92
N VAL A 173 0.91 8.98 -7.91
CA VAL A 173 1.24 10.21 -7.18
C VAL A 173 2.65 10.12 -6.59
N VAL A 174 3.03 8.95 -6.07
CA VAL A 174 4.39 8.71 -5.55
C VAL A 174 5.43 8.71 -6.67
N ALA A 175 5.14 8.08 -7.82
CA ALA A 175 6.04 8.06 -8.98
C ALA A 175 6.27 9.45 -9.58
N ASP A 176 5.22 10.25 -9.72
CA ASP A 176 5.29 11.60 -10.30
C ASP A 176 6.09 12.56 -9.40
N ALA A 177 6.18 12.27 -8.10
CA ALA A 177 7.03 12.99 -7.15
C ALA A 177 8.51 12.57 -7.19
N ALA A 178 8.90 11.60 -8.03
CA ALA A 178 10.26 11.05 -8.11
C ALA A 178 10.90 11.32 -9.50
N PRO A 179 11.37 12.56 -9.77
CA PRO A 179 11.85 12.96 -11.11
C PRO A 179 13.11 12.21 -11.58
N PHE A 180 13.77 11.47 -10.70
CA PHE A 180 14.95 10.66 -11.02
C PHE A 180 14.58 9.26 -11.57
N ALA A 181 13.32 8.84 -11.47
CA ALA A 181 12.87 7.51 -11.81
C ALA A 181 11.87 7.54 -12.97
N THR A 182 11.87 6.49 -13.79
CA THR A 182 10.88 6.27 -14.83
C THR A 182 10.27 4.89 -14.61
N ILE A 183 8.95 4.82 -14.51
CA ILE A 183 8.24 3.57 -14.22
C ILE A 183 6.92 3.48 -14.97
N ALA A 184 6.68 2.31 -15.57
CA ALA A 184 5.39 1.90 -16.10
C ALA A 184 4.48 1.40 -14.97
N ILE A 185 3.21 1.82 -14.95
CA ILE A 185 2.23 1.40 -13.93
C ILE A 185 0.98 0.88 -14.62
N THR A 186 0.62 -0.38 -14.36
CA THR A 186 -0.62 -1.03 -14.81
C THR A 186 -1.42 -1.44 -13.57
N GLY A 187 -2.72 -1.13 -13.54
CA GLY A 187 -3.61 -1.45 -12.42
C GLY A 187 -4.83 -2.26 -12.83
N GLY A 188 -5.50 -2.88 -11.85
CA GLY A 188 -6.78 -3.56 -12.02
C GLY A 188 -6.70 -5.01 -12.51
N VAL A 189 -5.51 -5.59 -12.64
CA VAL A 189 -5.34 -6.96 -13.16
C VAL A 189 -5.87 -7.97 -12.15
N LEU A 190 -6.99 -8.64 -12.44
CA LEU A 190 -7.63 -9.60 -11.53
C LEU A 190 -7.97 -9.01 -10.14
N SER A 191 -8.34 -7.73 -10.08
CA SER A 191 -8.70 -7.04 -8.81
C SER A 191 -9.73 -7.81 -7.99
N ALA A 192 -10.78 -8.33 -8.63
CA ALA A 192 -11.83 -9.08 -7.96
C ALA A 192 -11.31 -10.35 -7.25
N GLU A 193 -10.36 -11.07 -7.86
CA GLU A 193 -9.75 -12.26 -7.25
C GLU A 193 -8.90 -11.88 -6.03
N ALA A 194 -8.13 -10.79 -6.11
CA ALA A 194 -7.34 -10.30 -5.00
C ALA A 194 -8.21 -9.83 -3.82
N LEU A 195 -9.27 -9.05 -4.09
CA LEU A 195 -10.19 -8.54 -3.08
C LEU A 195 -10.96 -9.65 -2.35
N ALA A 196 -11.20 -10.79 -3.02
CA ALA A 196 -11.87 -11.94 -2.41
C ALA A 196 -11.09 -12.53 -1.22
N LEU A 197 -9.77 -12.29 -1.13
CA LEU A 197 -8.95 -12.76 -0.01
C LEU A 197 -9.22 -12.04 1.32
N PHE A 198 -9.82 -10.84 1.30
CA PHE A 198 -10.13 -10.05 2.50
C PHE A 198 -11.46 -10.44 3.16
N SER A 199 -12.19 -11.38 2.59
CA SER A 199 -13.48 -11.87 3.11
C SER A 199 -13.36 -13.18 3.89
N LYS A 200 -12.14 -13.60 4.21
CA LYS A 200 -11.82 -14.76 5.05
C LYS A 200 -11.44 -14.30 6.45
#